data_AF-A0A2M7ZHQ5-F1
#
_entry.id   AF-A0A2M7ZHQ5-F1
#
_cell.length_a   1.000
_cell.length_b   1.000
_cell.length_c   1.000
_cell.angle_alpha   90.00
_cell.angle_beta   90.00
_cell.angle_gamma   90.00
#
_symmetry.space_group_name_H-M   'P 1'
#
loop_
_entity.id
_entity.type
_entity.pdbx_description
1 polymer ?
#
loop_
_entity_poly.entity_id
_entity_poly.type
_entity_poly.pdbx_seq_one_letter_code
_entity_poly.pdbx_strand_id
1 'polypeptide(L)'
;METIKGYDYGKANLVQSPVTMQDLVLLKKTLLWSDDDDRFLKMAGDVLKDQTNDVLDLWYGFVGDNEHLVHYFTKNGQPNMDYLTAVKARFGQWILDLCQKPYDQNWLNYQHEIAKRHHSTKKNKTDGVDTVPIIHYRYMTAFIYPITATIKSFLGKK
;
A
#
# COMPACT_ATOMS: atom_id res chain seq x y z
N MET A 1 2.24 13.36 16.70
CA MET A 1 2.16 12.41 15.57
C MET A 1 2.89 13.06 14.42
N GLU A 2 3.89 12.38 13.86
CA GLU A 2 4.59 12.90 12.68
C GLU A 2 3.63 12.95 11.49
N THR A 3 3.64 14.07 10.78
CA THR A 3 2.84 14.25 9.56
C THR A 3 3.55 13.55 8.41
N ILE A 4 3.02 12.43 7.93
CA ILE A 4 3.58 11.71 6.77
C ILE A 4 3.26 12.50 5.49
N LYS A 5 4.29 12.97 4.78
CA LYS A 5 4.13 13.72 3.53
C LYS A 5 3.31 12.91 2.51
N GLY A 6 2.24 13.54 2.01
CA GLY A 6 1.36 12.95 1.00
C GLY A 6 0.43 11.85 1.52
N TYR A 7 0.39 11.61 2.84
CA TYR A 7 -0.65 10.78 3.45
C TYR A 7 -1.94 11.62 3.59
N ASP A 8 -2.96 11.27 2.82
CA ASP A 8 -4.16 12.09 2.63
C ASP A 8 -5.45 11.40 3.13
N TYR A 9 -5.33 10.30 3.88
CA TYR A 9 -6.49 9.53 4.37
C TYR A 9 -7.49 10.45 5.08
N GLY A 10 -8.77 10.35 4.68
CA GLY A 10 -9.85 11.13 5.28
C GLY A 10 -9.87 12.62 4.92
N LYS A 11 -8.96 13.12 4.06
CA LYS A 11 -9.03 14.51 3.61
C LYS A 11 -10.25 14.73 2.71
N ALA A 12 -10.95 15.85 2.93
CA ALA A 12 -12.18 16.20 2.21
C ALA A 12 -11.99 16.39 0.70
N ASN A 13 -10.77 16.61 0.23
CA ASN A 13 -10.45 16.77 -1.19
C ASN A 13 -10.21 15.44 -1.93
N LEU A 14 -10.31 14.29 -1.24
CA LEU A 14 -10.25 13.00 -1.90
C LEU A 14 -11.51 12.77 -2.73
N VAL A 15 -11.30 12.31 -3.96
CA VAL A 15 -12.38 11.90 -4.86
C VAL A 15 -13.06 10.66 -4.29
N GLN A 16 -14.40 10.64 -4.30
CA GLN A 16 -15.17 9.47 -3.92
C GLN A 16 -14.79 8.27 -4.80
N SER A 17 -14.58 7.11 -4.18
CA SER A 17 -14.27 5.88 -4.90
C SER A 17 -15.42 5.51 -5.86
N PRO A 18 -15.10 5.07 -7.10
CA PRO A 18 -16.10 4.48 -7.98
C PRO A 18 -16.54 3.08 -7.52
N VAL A 19 -15.76 2.44 -6.64
CA VAL A 19 -16.15 1.20 -5.94
C VAL A 19 -17.04 1.61 -4.77
N THR A 20 -18.27 1.08 -4.75
CA THR A 20 -19.26 1.38 -3.72
C THR A 20 -19.12 0.46 -2.50
N MET A 21 -19.82 0.79 -1.41
CA MET A 21 -19.93 -0.10 -0.25
C MET A 21 -20.56 -1.45 -0.61
N GLN A 22 -21.50 -1.47 -1.56
CA GLN A 22 -22.10 -2.72 -2.04
C GLN A 22 -21.08 -3.57 -2.81
N ASP A 23 -20.25 -2.94 -3.65
CA ASP A 23 -19.17 -3.64 -4.35
C ASP A 23 -18.16 -4.22 -3.36
N LEU A 24 -17.82 -3.49 -2.29
CA LEU A 24 -16.94 -3.99 -1.24
C LEU A 24 -17.51 -5.23 -0.54
N VAL A 25 -18.82 -5.25 -0.25
CA VAL A 25 -19.50 -6.44 0.31
C VAL A 25 -19.37 -7.64 -0.62
N LEU A 26 -19.61 -7.43 -1.92
CA LEU A 26 -19.47 -8.50 -2.93
C LEU A 26 -18.03 -8.98 -3.06
N LEU A 27 -17.05 -8.06 -3.06
CA LEU A 27 -15.62 -8.40 -3.09
C LEU A 27 -15.19 -9.19 -1.87
N LYS A 28 -15.60 -8.79 -0.65
CA LYS A 28 -15.38 -9.55 0.58
C LYS A 28 -15.93 -10.98 0.44
N LYS A 29 -17.16 -11.13 -0.05
CA LYS A 29 -17.75 -12.46 -0.30
C LYS A 29 -16.96 -13.30 -1.31
N THR A 30 -16.49 -12.68 -2.41
CA THR A 30 -15.64 -13.35 -3.41
C THR A 30 -14.33 -13.85 -2.80
N LEU A 31 -13.78 -13.12 -1.82
CA LEU A 31 -12.56 -13.48 -1.10
C LEU A 31 -12.79 -14.48 0.05
N LEU A 32 -14.01 -15.00 0.21
CA LEU A 32 -14.41 -15.83 1.36
C LEU A 32 -14.19 -15.14 2.71
N TRP A 33 -14.22 -13.80 2.71
CA TRP A 33 -14.00 -12.98 3.89
C TRP A 33 -15.16 -13.14 4.89
N SER A 34 -14.81 -13.20 6.16
CA SER A 34 -15.69 -13.39 7.30
C SER A 34 -15.34 -12.43 8.44
N ASP A 35 -16.15 -12.44 9.51
CA ASP A 35 -15.88 -11.65 10.71
C ASP A 35 -14.58 -12.09 11.41
N ASP A 36 -14.17 -13.36 11.23
CA ASP A 36 -12.90 -13.87 11.74
C ASP A 36 -11.71 -13.17 11.06
N ASP A 37 -11.80 -12.87 9.76
CA ASP A 37 -10.76 -12.12 9.05
C ASP A 37 -10.64 -10.70 9.59
N ASP A 38 -11.76 -10.00 9.83
CA ASP A 38 -11.74 -8.67 10.45
C ASP A 38 -11.14 -8.73 11.88
N ARG A 39 -11.38 -9.80 12.64
CA ARG A 39 -10.78 -10.02 13.97
C ARG A 39 -9.27 -10.28 13.87
N PHE A 40 -8.85 -11.22 13.02
CA PHE A 40 -7.45 -11.61 12.91
C PHE A 40 -6.60 -10.52 12.26
N LEU A 41 -7.18 -9.71 11.38
CA LEU A 41 -6.46 -8.58 10.80
C LEU A 41 -6.16 -7.49 11.85
N LYS A 42 -7.09 -7.25 12.80
CA LYS A 42 -6.81 -6.37 13.95
C LYS A 42 -5.68 -6.93 14.82
N MET A 43 -5.70 -8.23 15.11
CA MET A 43 -4.63 -8.91 15.86
C MET A 43 -3.29 -8.81 15.11
N ALA A 44 -3.28 -8.98 13.79
CA ALA A 44 -2.09 -8.81 12.96
C ALA A 44 -1.52 -7.38 13.09
N GLY A 45 -2.39 -6.36 13.14
CA GLY A 45 -1.98 -4.98 13.40
C GLY A 45 -1.22 -4.81 14.73
N ASP A 46 -1.68 -5.46 15.80
CA ASP A 46 -0.99 -5.44 17.10
C ASP A 46 0.36 -6.17 17.08
N VAL A 47 0.46 -7.25 16.30
CA VAL A 47 1.72 -7.98 16.12
C VAL A 47 2.72 -7.15 15.31
N LEU A 48 2.27 -6.52 14.22
CA LEU A 48 3.11 -5.86 13.24
C LEU A 48 3.52 -4.42 13.59
N LYS A 49 2.81 -3.72 14.49
CA LYS A 49 3.02 -2.29 14.73
C LYS A 49 4.46 -1.89 15.08
N ASP A 50 5.17 -2.75 15.83
CA ASP A 50 6.56 -2.51 16.23
C ASP A 50 7.58 -3.09 15.23
N GLN A 51 7.10 -3.68 14.13
CA GLN A 51 7.90 -4.40 13.14
C GLN A 51 7.77 -3.80 11.73
N THR A 52 7.02 -2.71 11.56
CA THR A 52 6.72 -2.11 10.24
C THR A 52 8.00 -1.72 9.49
N ASN A 53 9.01 -1.23 10.19
CA ASN A 53 10.31 -0.90 9.58
C ASN A 53 11.02 -2.14 9.01
N ASP A 54 11.11 -3.23 9.77
CA ASP A 54 11.74 -4.48 9.32
C ASP A 54 10.99 -5.10 8.12
N VAL A 55 9.64 -5.02 8.13
CA VAL A 55 8.81 -5.45 7.00
C VAL A 55 9.16 -4.63 5.75
N LEU A 56 9.25 -3.32 5.90
CA LEU A 56 9.59 -2.43 4.79
C LEU A 56 11.02 -2.65 4.29
N ASP A 57 11.98 -2.92 5.18
CA ASP A 57 13.36 -3.24 4.78
C ASP A 57 13.41 -4.48 3.90
N LEU A 58 12.66 -5.54 4.27
CA LEU A 58 12.55 -6.74 3.45
C LEU A 58 11.91 -6.44 2.08
N TRP A 59 10.78 -5.73 2.06
CA TRP A 59 10.06 -5.44 0.82
C TRP A 59 10.84 -4.51 -0.11
N TYR A 60 11.49 -3.47 0.42
CA TYR A 60 12.32 -2.57 -0.37
C TYR A 60 13.63 -3.22 -0.82
N GLY A 61 14.20 -4.12 -0.03
CA GLY A 61 15.31 -4.97 -0.47
C GLY A 61 14.93 -5.79 -1.69
N PHE A 62 13.80 -6.51 -1.63
CA PHE A 62 13.30 -7.28 -2.77
C PHE A 62 13.05 -6.40 -4.02
N VAL A 63 12.44 -5.22 -3.87
CA VAL A 63 12.25 -4.30 -5.00
C VAL A 63 13.60 -3.80 -5.55
N GLY A 64 14.53 -3.43 -4.67
CA GLY A 64 15.86 -2.91 -5.02
C GLY A 64 16.75 -3.93 -5.73
N ASP A 65 16.68 -5.20 -5.33
CA ASP A 65 17.46 -6.30 -5.89
C ASP A 65 16.97 -6.76 -7.27
N ASN A 66 15.84 -6.23 -7.75
CA ASN A 66 15.21 -6.61 -9.00
C ASN A 66 15.09 -5.39 -9.94
N GLU A 67 15.96 -5.32 -10.96
CA GLU A 67 16.05 -4.18 -11.89
C GLU A 67 14.69 -3.76 -12.48
N HIS A 68 13.88 -4.74 -12.89
CA HIS A 68 12.56 -4.52 -13.49
C HIS A 68 11.50 -3.98 -12.51
N LEU A 69 11.73 -4.07 -11.19
CA LEU A 69 10.85 -3.56 -10.14
C LEU A 69 11.32 -2.18 -9.66
N VAL A 70 12.61 -2.02 -9.35
CA VAL A 70 13.16 -0.71 -8.97
C VAL A 70 13.01 0.31 -10.11
N HIS A 71 12.94 -0.15 -11.36
CA HIS A 71 12.61 0.66 -12.55
C HIS A 71 11.49 1.68 -12.30
N TYR A 72 10.43 1.33 -11.57
CA TYR A 72 9.30 2.23 -11.31
C TYR A 72 9.61 3.46 -10.44
N PHE A 73 10.79 3.49 -9.82
CA PHE A 73 11.32 4.61 -9.05
C PHE A 73 12.44 5.35 -9.77
N THR A 74 12.71 5.03 -11.04
CA THR A 74 13.86 5.59 -11.78
C THR A 74 13.51 6.71 -12.73
N LYS A 75 14.49 7.58 -12.98
CA LYS A 75 14.57 8.47 -14.14
C LYS A 75 15.87 8.18 -14.88
N ASN A 76 15.80 7.91 -16.19
CA ASN A 76 16.97 7.56 -16.99
C ASN A 76 17.80 6.41 -16.38
N GLY A 77 17.13 5.42 -15.79
CA GLY A 77 17.78 4.27 -15.14
C GLY A 77 18.32 4.52 -13.73
N GLN A 78 18.27 5.75 -13.21
CA GLN A 78 18.76 6.08 -11.87
C GLN A 78 17.60 6.13 -10.86
N PRO A 79 17.62 5.32 -9.78
CA PRO A 79 16.60 5.36 -8.72
C PRO A 79 16.59 6.70 -7.98
N ASN A 80 15.39 7.19 -7.67
CA ASN A 80 15.21 8.38 -6.85
C ASN A 80 15.04 7.99 -5.37
N MET A 81 16.08 8.22 -4.56
CA MET A 81 16.11 7.83 -3.15
C MET A 81 15.14 8.63 -2.26
N ASP A 82 14.93 9.91 -2.56
CA ASP A 82 13.95 10.73 -1.85
C ASP A 82 12.52 10.23 -2.11
N TYR A 83 12.25 9.81 -3.35
CA TYR A 83 10.98 9.22 -3.72
C TYR A 83 10.73 7.88 -3.01
N LEU A 84 11.74 6.99 -3.00
CA LEU A 84 11.68 5.72 -2.28
C LEU A 84 11.39 5.94 -0.80
N THR A 85 12.09 6.89 -0.16
CA THR A 85 11.92 7.23 1.26
C THR A 85 10.53 7.77 1.57
N ALA A 86 10.01 8.70 0.75
CA ALA A 86 8.68 9.26 0.93
C ALA A 86 7.56 8.21 0.74
N VAL A 87 7.72 7.31 -0.23
CA VAL A 87 6.78 6.19 -0.43
C VAL A 87 6.88 5.19 0.72
N LYS A 88 8.09 4.89 1.23
CA LYS A 88 8.33 3.94 2.33
C LYS A 88 7.56 4.34 3.59
N ALA A 89 7.59 5.63 3.94
CA ALA A 89 6.81 6.15 5.07
C ALA A 89 5.30 5.92 4.91
N ARG A 90 4.75 6.18 3.73
CA ARG A 90 3.31 5.91 3.46
C ARG A 90 2.99 4.43 3.39
N PHE A 91 3.92 3.60 2.93
CA PHE A 91 3.73 2.15 2.87
C PHE A 91 3.71 1.54 4.29
N GLY A 92 4.55 2.03 5.19
CA GLY A 92 4.46 1.67 6.62
C GLY A 92 3.11 2.00 7.24
N GLN A 93 2.60 3.21 6.98
CA GLN A 93 1.26 3.59 7.44
C GLN A 93 0.16 2.73 6.79
N TRP A 94 0.31 2.34 5.52
CA TRP A 94 -0.64 1.45 4.85
C TRP A 94 -0.75 0.06 5.53
N ILE A 95 0.35 -0.50 6.05
CA ILE A 95 0.32 -1.76 6.79
C ILE A 95 -0.61 -1.64 8.01
N LEU A 96 -0.49 -0.55 8.76
CA LEU A 96 -1.33 -0.28 9.93
C LEU A 96 -2.77 0.02 9.52
N ASP A 97 -2.97 0.81 8.47
CA ASP A 97 -4.30 1.17 8.00
C ASP A 97 -5.09 -0.04 7.52
N LEU A 98 -4.43 -0.98 6.84
CA LEU A 98 -5.01 -2.25 6.45
C LEU A 98 -5.54 -3.00 7.67
N CYS A 99 -4.80 -2.99 8.78
CA CYS A 99 -5.16 -3.75 9.97
C CYS A 99 -6.16 -3.07 10.91
N GLN A 100 -6.16 -1.73 10.95
CA GLN A 100 -6.79 -0.99 12.05
C GLN A 100 -7.93 -0.09 11.61
N LYS A 101 -8.00 0.31 10.33
CA LYS A 101 -9.08 1.20 9.86
C LYS A 101 -10.36 0.41 9.60
N PRO A 102 -11.53 0.99 9.88
CA PRO A 102 -12.78 0.45 9.38
C PRO A 102 -12.79 0.50 7.86
N TYR A 103 -13.26 -0.56 7.20
CA TYR A 103 -13.39 -0.59 5.74
C TYR A 103 -14.69 0.11 5.33
N ASP A 104 -14.71 1.43 5.51
CA ASP A 104 -15.84 2.32 5.22
C ASP A 104 -15.62 3.11 3.91
N GLN A 105 -16.48 4.10 3.65
CA GLN A 105 -16.36 4.93 2.45
C GLN A 105 -15.06 5.76 2.44
N ASN A 106 -14.54 6.19 3.60
CA ASN A 106 -13.27 6.90 3.67
C ASN A 106 -12.11 5.99 3.29
N TRP A 107 -12.15 4.74 3.77
CA TRP A 107 -11.19 3.70 3.37
C TRP A 107 -11.24 3.44 1.87
N LEU A 108 -12.43 3.28 1.27
CA LEU A 108 -12.59 3.11 -0.17
C LEU A 108 -12.06 4.31 -0.97
N ASN A 109 -12.36 5.53 -0.54
CA ASN A 109 -11.83 6.75 -1.16
C ASN A 109 -10.30 6.74 -1.16
N TYR A 110 -9.69 6.24 -0.08
CA TYR A 110 -8.23 6.13 0.00
C TYR A 110 -7.66 4.98 -0.83
N GLN A 111 -8.35 3.82 -0.94
CA GLN A 111 -7.95 2.76 -1.88
C GLN A 111 -7.94 3.29 -3.32
N HIS A 112 -8.96 4.06 -3.70
CA HIS A 112 -9.02 4.70 -5.02
C HIS A 112 -7.87 5.71 -5.22
N GLU A 113 -7.52 6.47 -4.19
CA GLU A 113 -6.39 7.38 -4.21
C GLU A 113 -5.05 6.63 -4.37
N ILE A 114 -4.84 5.52 -3.67
CA ILE A 114 -3.67 4.64 -3.84
C ILE A 114 -3.60 4.08 -5.27
N ALA A 115 -4.72 3.62 -5.82
CA ALA A 115 -4.78 3.11 -7.20
C ALA A 115 -4.36 4.19 -8.21
N LYS A 116 -4.88 5.42 -8.07
CA LYS A 116 -4.48 6.55 -8.91
C LYS A 116 -2.98 6.87 -8.81
N ARG A 117 -2.35 6.65 -7.65
CA ARG A 117 -0.90 6.87 -7.43
C ARG A 117 -0.01 5.81 -8.06
N HIS A 118 -0.54 4.62 -8.35
CA HIS A 118 0.14 3.60 -9.14
C HIS A 118 -0.14 3.77 -10.65
N HIS A 119 -1.29 4.33 -11.00
CA HIS A 119 -1.70 4.65 -12.36
C HIS A 119 -1.13 6.00 -12.86
N SER A 120 -1.08 6.21 -14.18
CA SER A 120 -0.60 7.47 -14.79
C SER A 120 -1.41 8.71 -14.38
N THR A 121 -2.62 8.53 -13.83
CA THR A 121 -3.46 9.62 -13.33
C THR A 121 -2.77 10.44 -12.24
N LYS A 122 -2.11 9.80 -11.26
CA LYS A 122 -1.44 10.49 -10.14
C LYS A 122 -0.05 9.95 -9.78
N LYS A 123 0.50 8.95 -10.48
CA LYS A 123 1.90 8.55 -10.28
C LYS A 123 2.81 9.79 -10.40
N ASN A 124 3.82 9.85 -9.53
CA ASN A 124 4.79 10.94 -9.39
C ASN A 124 4.28 12.27 -8.81
N LYS A 125 2.96 12.54 -8.84
CA LYS A 125 2.39 13.85 -8.45
C LYS A 125 2.47 14.13 -6.95
N THR A 126 2.24 13.12 -6.11
CA THR A 126 2.22 13.28 -4.65
C THR A 126 3.55 13.80 -4.11
N ASP A 127 4.67 13.38 -4.70
CA ASP A 127 6.01 13.73 -4.23
C ASP A 127 6.70 14.78 -5.12
N GLY A 128 6.06 15.19 -6.24
CA GLY A 128 6.61 16.16 -7.18
C GLY A 128 7.84 15.64 -7.93
N VAL A 129 7.90 14.34 -8.19
CA VAL A 129 9.05 13.69 -8.81
C VAL A 129 8.83 13.46 -10.30
N ASP A 130 9.88 13.09 -11.01
CA ASP A 130 9.83 12.69 -12.42
C ASP A 130 10.45 11.31 -12.53
N THR A 131 9.61 10.28 -12.66
CA THR A 131 10.03 8.87 -12.85
C THR A 131 9.09 8.20 -13.85
N VAL A 132 9.28 6.92 -14.15
CA VAL A 132 8.41 6.11 -15.03
C VAL A 132 6.92 6.44 -14.82
N PRO A 133 6.12 6.69 -15.87
CA PRO A 133 4.81 7.33 -15.72
C PRO A 133 3.69 6.41 -15.22
N ILE A 134 3.88 5.09 -15.24
CA ILE A 134 2.86 4.11 -14.85
C ILE A 134 3.49 2.87 -14.23
N ILE A 135 2.84 2.29 -13.23
CA ILE A 135 3.15 0.92 -12.76
C ILE A 135 2.25 -0.03 -13.53
N HIS A 136 2.84 -0.95 -14.30
CA HIS A 136 2.07 -1.89 -15.09
C HIS A 136 1.26 -2.84 -14.19
N TYR A 137 -0.04 -2.96 -14.47
CA TYR A 137 -0.98 -3.70 -13.62
C TYR A 137 -0.59 -5.16 -13.36
N ARG A 138 0.14 -5.80 -14.30
CA ARG A 138 0.68 -7.16 -14.11
C ARG A 138 1.50 -7.30 -12.82
N TYR A 139 2.24 -6.26 -12.42
CA TYR A 139 3.04 -6.29 -11.20
C TYR A 139 2.20 -6.02 -9.95
N MET A 140 1.11 -5.26 -10.07
CA MET A 140 0.15 -5.08 -8.97
C MET A 140 -0.49 -6.42 -8.59
N THR A 141 -0.94 -7.19 -9.59
CA THR A 141 -1.48 -8.54 -9.37
C THR A 141 -0.40 -9.51 -8.87
N ALA A 142 0.79 -9.48 -9.47
CA ALA A 142 1.88 -10.37 -9.06
C ALA A 142 2.34 -10.11 -7.62
N PHE A 143 2.31 -8.86 -7.14
CA PHE A 143 2.71 -8.49 -5.79
C PHE A 143 1.79 -8.99 -4.68
N ILE A 144 0.61 -9.53 -5.00
CA ILE A 144 -0.22 -10.23 -4.01
C ILE A 144 0.59 -11.36 -3.34
N TYR A 145 1.35 -12.14 -4.11
CA TYR A 145 2.13 -13.26 -3.57
C TYR A 145 3.30 -12.83 -2.66
N PRO A 146 4.29 -12.02 -3.10
CA PRO A 146 5.42 -11.69 -2.24
C PRO A 146 5.01 -10.91 -1.00
N ILE A 147 4.00 -10.03 -1.07
CA ILE A 147 3.50 -9.31 0.11
C ILE A 147 2.88 -10.28 1.13
N THR A 148 2.05 -11.23 0.68
CA THR A 148 1.40 -12.20 1.59
C THR A 148 2.34 -13.30 2.08
N ALA A 149 3.25 -13.79 1.24
CA ALA A 149 4.17 -14.85 1.62
C ALA A 149 5.21 -14.37 2.64
N THR A 150 5.72 -13.14 2.47
CA THR A 150 6.80 -12.61 3.31
C THR A 150 6.31 -12.04 4.64
N ILE A 151 5.06 -11.57 4.74
CA ILE A 151 4.52 -11.06 6.00
C ILE A 151 4.37 -12.17 7.06
N LYS A 152 4.23 -13.43 6.63
CA LYS A 152 3.99 -14.59 7.51
C LYS A 152 5.05 -14.76 8.60
N SER A 153 6.32 -14.53 8.31
CA SER A 153 7.39 -14.67 9.31
C SER A 153 7.30 -13.61 10.41
N PHE A 154 6.84 -12.40 10.08
CA PHE A 154 6.63 -11.31 11.04
C PHE A 154 5.41 -11.56 11.93
N LEU A 155 4.35 -12.15 11.35
CA LEU A 155 3.15 -12.54 12.09
C LEU A 155 3.43 -13.67 13.10
N GLY A 156 4.40 -14.56 12.83
CA GLY A 156 4.76 -15.66 13.72
C GLY A 156 5.73 -15.33 14.85
N LYS A 157 6.15 -14.07 15.00
CA LYS A 157 7.12 -13.64 16.02
C LYS A 157 6.51 -13.34 17.40
N LYS A 158 5.19 -13.22 17.49
CA LYS A 158 4.45 -12.92 18.73
C LYS A 158 3.27 -13.86 18.88
#